data_AF-A0A937ILK4-F1
#
_entry.id   AF-A0A937ILK4-F1
#
_cell.length_a   1.000
_cell.length_b   1.000
_cell.length_c   1.000
_cell.angle_alpha   90.00
_cell.angle_beta   90.00
_cell.angle_gamma   90.00
#
_symmetry.space_group_name_H-M   'P 1'
#
loop_
_entity.id
_entity.type
_entity.pdbx_description
1 polymer ?
#
loop_
_entity_poly.entity_id
_entity_poly.type
_entity_poly.pdbx_seq_one_letter_code
_entity_poly.pdbx_strand_id
1 'polypeptide(L)' 'MTIGATDHLTPECLKLNPNEVVPTLIHDGYPISDSSVIIEYIDEVFGEDKLTPNGAKERERMSKSRML' A
#
# COMPACT_ATOMS: atom_id res chain seq x y z
N MET A 1 8.85 16.52 -3.51
CA MET A 1 8.23 16.17 -4.80
C MET A 1 6.89 15.53 -4.45
N THR A 2 5.83 16.32 -4.42
CA THR A 2 4.47 15.82 -4.15
C THR A 2 3.96 15.21 -5.44
N ILE A 3 3.65 13.92 -5.41
CA ILE A 3 3.03 13.22 -6.54
C ILE A 3 1.64 13.84 -6.71
N GLY A 4 1.44 14.56 -7.81
CA GLY A 4 0.18 15.25 -8.08
C GLY A 4 -0.90 14.22 -8.40
N ALA A 5 -2.15 14.55 -8.08
CA ALA A 5 -3.33 13.70 -8.20
C ALA A 5 -3.66 13.15 -9.62
N THR A 6 -2.72 13.19 -10.57
CA THR A 6 -2.87 12.76 -11.97
C THR A 6 -1.70 11.92 -12.50
N ASP A 7 -0.61 11.70 -11.76
CA ASP A 7 0.55 10.93 -12.25
C ASP A 7 0.30 9.41 -12.37
N HIS A 8 -0.76 8.91 -11.71
CA HIS A 8 -1.19 7.49 -11.80
C HIS A 8 -1.91 7.16 -13.12
N LEU A 9 -2.23 8.16 -13.94
CA LEU A 9 -2.90 8.00 -15.24
C LEU A 9 -1.91 7.89 -16.42
N THR A 10 -0.61 7.82 -16.13
CA THR A 10 0.37 7.56 -17.19
C THR A 10 0.12 6.16 -17.78
N PRO A 11 0.28 5.98 -19.11
CA PRO A 11 0.04 4.70 -19.77
C PRO A 11 0.94 3.56 -19.24
N GLU A 12 2.03 3.92 -18.56
CA GLU A 12 2.93 2.99 -17.88
C GLU A 12 2.30 2.45 -16.58
N CYS A 13 1.59 3.28 -15.80
CA CYS A 13 0.83 2.84 -14.63
C CYS A 13 -0.41 2.00 -15.01
N LEU A 14 -1.09 2.36 -16.10
CA LEU A 14 -2.28 1.63 -16.60
C LEU A 14 -1.95 0.22 -17.12
N LYS A 15 -0.75 0.03 -17.70
CA LYS A 15 -0.26 -1.32 -18.06
C LYS A 15 0.04 -2.19 -16.86
N LEU A 16 0.31 -1.56 -15.71
CA LEU A 16 0.80 -2.20 -14.50
C LEU A 16 -0.34 -2.54 -13.52
N ASN A 17 -1.35 -1.67 -13.41
CA ASN A 17 -2.59 -1.95 -12.68
C ASN A 17 -3.82 -1.70 -13.58
N PRO A 18 -4.42 -2.75 -14.18
CA PRO A 18 -5.63 -2.61 -14.98
C PRO A 18 -6.87 -2.15 -14.19
N ASN A 19 -6.79 -2.11 -12.85
CA ASN A 19 -7.86 -1.58 -12.00
C ASN A 19 -7.72 -0.07 -11.72
N GLU A 20 -6.65 0.59 -12.19
CA GLU A 20 -6.38 2.03 -12.03
C GLU A 20 -6.35 2.54 -10.58
N VAL A 21 -6.27 1.64 -9.60
CA VAL A 21 -6.25 2.01 -8.18
C VAL A 21 -4.82 2.27 -7.74
N VAL A 22 -4.58 3.35 -7.00
CA VAL A 22 -3.33 3.57 -6.30
C VAL A 22 -3.59 3.72 -4.80
N PRO A 23 -2.67 3.27 -3.93
CA PRO A 23 -1.41 2.58 -4.23
C PRO A 23 -1.60 1.11 -4.68
N THR A 24 -0.67 0.63 -5.52
CA THR A 24 -0.52 -0.79 -5.91
C THR A 24 0.95 -1.19 -5.81
N LEU A 25 1.23 -2.29 -5.12
CA LEU A 25 2.53 -2.94 -5.05
C LEU A 25 2.54 -4.13 -6.02
N ILE A 26 3.65 -4.33 -6.74
CA ILE A 26 3.86 -5.59 -7.50
C ILE A 26 5.07 -6.29 -6.93
N HIS A 27 4.86 -7.54 -6.51
CA HIS A 27 5.90 -8.45 -6.07
C HIS A 27 5.74 -9.77 -6.82
N ASP A 28 6.83 -10.27 -7.42
CA ASP A 28 6.84 -11.49 -8.25
C ASP A 28 5.75 -11.55 -9.34
N GLY A 29 5.42 -10.40 -9.93
CA GLY A 29 4.39 -10.28 -10.97
C GLY A 29 2.95 -10.34 -10.45
N TYR A 30 2.74 -10.42 -9.13
CA TYR A 30 1.43 -10.35 -8.50
C TYR A 30 1.10 -8.92 -8.04
N PRO A 31 0.01 -8.31 -8.54
CA PRO A 31 -0.42 -6.98 -8.11
C PRO A 31 -1.23 -7.04 -6.81
N ILE A 32 -0.83 -6.24 -5.84
CA ILE A 32 -1.47 -6.06 -4.55
C ILE A 32 -1.95 -4.62 -4.47
N SER A 33 -3.27 -4.43 -4.44
CA SER A 33 -3.89 -3.11 -4.30
C SER A 33 -4.55 -3.00 -2.93
N ASP A 34 -4.76 -1.77 -2.45
CA ASP A 34 -5.16 -1.40 -1.08
C ASP A 34 -3.96 -1.22 -0.13
N SER A 35 -3.86 0.00 0.43
CA SER A 35 -2.74 0.44 1.25
C SER A 35 -2.50 -0.44 2.49
N SER A 36 -3.53 -0.95 3.19
CA SER A 36 -3.25 -1.80 4.35
C SER A 36 -2.96 -3.24 4.00
N VAL A 37 -3.49 -3.75 2.89
CA VAL A 37 -3.07 -5.07 2.39
C VAL A 37 -1.60 -5.00 1.98
N ILE A 38 -1.18 -3.92 1.32
CA ILE A 38 0.23 -3.67 0.98
C ILE A 38 1.10 -3.61 2.23
N ILE A 39 0.69 -2.87 3.27
CA ILE A 39 1.44 -2.75 4.52
C ILE A 39 1.57 -4.10 5.24
N GLU A 40 0.47 -4.84 5.37
CA GLU A 40 0.46 -6.17 5.99
C GLU A 40 1.36 -7.13 5.22
N TYR A 41 1.28 -7.12 3.89
CA TYR A 41 2.12 -7.93 3.02
C TYR A 41 3.61 -7.63 3.20
N ILE A 42 3.99 -6.35 3.27
CA ILE A 42 5.38 -5.96 3.46
C ILE A 42 5.91 -6.46 4.83
N ASP A 43 5.10 -6.30 5.88
CA ASP A 43 5.44 -6.75 7.23
C ASP A 43 5.62 -8.28 7.31
N GLU A 44 4.82 -9.03 6.55
CA GLU A 44 4.90 -10.50 6.48
C GLU A 44 6.08 -11.00 5.65
N VAL A 45 6.35 -10.38 4.50
CA VAL A 45 7.35 -10.85 3.54
C VAL A 45 8.76 -10.38 3.88
N PHE A 46 8.92 -9.13 4.32
CA PHE A 46 10.24 -8.52 4.52
C PHE A 46 10.68 -8.49 5.98
N GLY A 47 9.75 -8.46 6.94
CA GLY A 47 9.94 -8.86 8.35
C GLY A 47 10.97 -8.10 9.22
N GLU A 48 11.91 -7.36 8.65
CA GLU A 48 13.01 -6.71 9.38
C GLU A 48 12.59 -5.36 9.98
N ASP A 49 11.91 -4.51 9.21
CA ASP A 49 11.40 -3.21 9.65
C ASP A 49 9.89 -3.13 9.42
N LYS A 50 9.12 -3.51 10.45
CA LYS A 50 7.66 -3.48 10.37
C LYS A 50 7.15 -2.06 10.22
N LEU A 51 6.32 -1.86 9.20
CA LEU A 51 5.51 -0.67 8.97
C LEU A 51 4.37 -0.56 9.99
N THR A 52 3.89 -1.69 10.52
CA THR A 52 2.92 -1.67 11.62
C THR A 52 3.59 -1.51 12.99
N PRO A 53 3.01 -0.71 13.90
CA PRO A 53 3.46 -0.65 15.27
C PRO A 53 3.40 -2.03 15.94
N ASN A 54 4.35 -2.34 16.82
CA ASN A 54 4.34 -3.60 17.57
C ASN A 54 3.30 -3.62 18.72
N GLY A 55 2.87 -2.45 19.19
CA GLY A 55 1.91 -2.31 20.29
C GLY A 55 0.44 -2.41 19.84
N ALA A 56 -0.37 -3.14 20.60
CA ALA A 56 -1.79 -3.36 20.29
C ALA A 56 -2.62 -2.06 20.27
N LYS A 57 -2.31 -1.09 21.15
CA LYS A 57 -3.02 0.20 21.20
C LYS A 57 -2.66 1.08 20.01
N GLU A 58 -1.42 1.01 19.56
CA GLU A 58 -0.90 1.76 18.44
C GLU A 58 -1.44 1.22 17.10
N ARG A 59 -1.60 -0.10 17.00
CA ARG A 59 -2.33 -0.74 15.89
C ARG A 59 -3.78 -0.31 15.84
N GLU A 60 -4.47 -0.28 16.98
CA GLU A 60 -5.86 0.18 17.05
C GLU A 60 -6.02 1.64 16.57
N ARG A 61 -5.08 2.52 16.93
CA ARG A 61 -5.03 3.90 16.43
C ARG A 61 -4.79 3.98 14.91
N MET A 62 -3.90 3.15 14.38
CA MET A 62 -3.64 3.07 12.94
C MET A 62 -4.90 2.62 12.17
N SER A 63 -5.58 1.58 12.67
CA SER A 63 -6.84 1.08 12.06
C SER A 63 -7.95 2.13 12.11
N LYS A 64 -8.06 2.91 13.19
CA LYS A 64 -9.02 4.01 13.30
C LYS A 64 -8.75 5.15 12.32
N SER A 65 -7.48 5.45 12.04
CA SER A 65 -7.11 6.44 11.01
C SER A 65 -7.50 6.01 9.59
N ARG A 66 -7.85 4.74 9.39
CA ARG A 66 -8.23 4.16 8.10
C ARG A 66 -9.72 4.35 7.74
N MET A 67 -10.54 4.78 8.70
CA MET A 67 -11.99 5.01 8.52
C MET A 67 -12.36 6.49 8.29
N LEU A 68 -11.39 7.38 8.15
CA LEU A 68 -11.58 8.82 7.91
C LEU A 68 -11.25 9.20 6.47
#